data_AF-S6TVF3-F1
#
_entry.id   AF-S6TVF3-F1
#
_cell.length_a   1.000
_cell.length_b   1.000
_cell.length_c   1.000
_cell.angle_alpha   90.00
_cell.angle_beta   90.00
_cell.angle_gamma   90.00
#
_symmetry.space_group_name_H-M   'P 1'
#
loop_
_entity.id
_entity.type
_entity.pdbx_description
1 polymer ?
#
loop_
_entity_poly.entity_id
_entity_poly.type
_entity_poly.pdbx_seq_one_letter_code
_entity_poly.pdbx_strand_id
1 'polypeptide(L)'
;TATAALERLIEALQLSSGKSLELDPLAFADCDGDTQLHLLQSAMVRVGLLPQRLAPQALQGIVRTFASAVRTVYRPDPGSYNGKASLVLVDDPQLDALDNQLEQASSAAGWQQLLPQLALWQGPGNHFSVLKAPDVYSLAAWWYDGLTIGVEETQ
;
A
#
# COMPACT_ATOMS: atom_id res chain seq x y z
N THR A 1 -1.44 -8.80 -15.97
CA THR A 1 -2.33 -8.48 -17.11
C THR A 1 -3.09 -7.19 -16.84
N ALA A 2 -4.07 -6.79 -17.67
CA ALA A 2 -4.97 -5.68 -17.34
C ALA A 2 -5.88 -6.03 -16.15
N THR A 3 -6.50 -7.20 -16.20
CA THR A 3 -7.33 -7.78 -15.11
C THR A 3 -6.60 -7.85 -13.78
N ALA A 4 -5.36 -8.37 -13.75
CA ALA A 4 -4.58 -8.43 -12.49
C ALA A 4 -4.31 -7.05 -11.87
N ALA A 5 -4.26 -5.98 -12.67
CA ALA A 5 -4.13 -4.62 -12.13
C ALA A 5 -5.47 -4.11 -11.55
N LEU A 6 -6.60 -4.51 -12.13
CA LEU A 6 -7.93 -4.19 -11.62
C LEU A 6 -8.24 -4.95 -10.33
N GLU A 7 -7.87 -6.23 -10.24
CA GLU A 7 -8.03 -7.04 -9.02
C GLU A 7 -7.24 -6.43 -7.84
N ARG A 8 -5.97 -6.10 -8.05
CA ARG A 8 -5.15 -5.41 -7.04
C ARG A 8 -5.69 -4.03 -6.67
N LEU A 9 -6.30 -3.32 -7.62
CA LEU A 9 -6.96 -2.04 -7.35
C LEU A 9 -8.20 -2.24 -6.48
N ILE A 10 -9.02 -3.26 -6.75
CA ILE A 10 -10.20 -3.62 -5.96
C ILE A 10 -9.79 -3.91 -4.52
N GLU A 11 -8.78 -4.73 -4.31
CA GLU A 11 -8.23 -5.05 -2.98
C GLU A 11 -7.82 -3.78 -2.23
N ALA A 12 -7.02 -2.91 -2.88
CA ALA A 12 -6.56 -1.66 -2.28
C ALA A 12 -7.72 -0.69 -1.96
N LEU A 13 -8.73 -0.61 -2.82
CA LEU A 13 -9.91 0.24 -2.59
C LEU A 13 -10.75 -0.28 -1.43
N GLN A 14 -10.96 -1.60 -1.33
CA GLN A 14 -11.71 -2.19 -0.23
C GLN A 14 -10.98 -2.00 1.11
N LEU A 15 -9.68 -2.26 1.14
CA LEU A 15 -8.87 -2.14 2.35
C LEU A 15 -8.75 -0.67 2.81
N SER A 16 -8.52 0.26 1.88
CA SER A 16 -8.42 1.70 2.21
C SER A 16 -9.72 2.32 2.71
N SER A 17 -10.85 1.87 2.18
CA SER A 17 -12.17 2.45 2.48
C SER A 17 -12.92 1.70 3.57
N GLY A 18 -12.54 0.46 3.86
CA GLY A 18 -13.30 -0.46 4.71
C GLY A 18 -14.64 -0.89 4.10
N LYS A 19 -14.87 -0.63 2.80
CA LYS A 19 -16.13 -0.94 2.11
C LYS A 19 -15.93 -2.11 1.15
N SER A 20 -16.76 -3.14 1.27
CA SER A 20 -16.81 -4.22 0.29
C SER A 20 -17.39 -3.71 -1.04
N LEU A 21 -16.74 -4.03 -2.15
CA LEU A 21 -17.25 -3.76 -3.49
C LEU A 21 -18.18 -4.88 -4.00
N GLU A 22 -18.30 -5.99 -3.26
CA GLU A 22 -19.16 -7.15 -3.56
C GLU A 22 -18.99 -7.66 -5.00
N LEU A 23 -17.75 -7.65 -5.49
CA LEU A 23 -17.38 -8.23 -6.78
C LEU A 23 -16.83 -9.63 -6.50
N ASP A 24 -17.43 -10.65 -7.11
CA ASP A 24 -16.88 -12.00 -7.07
C ASP A 24 -15.59 -12.04 -7.93
N PRO A 25 -14.43 -12.42 -7.36
CA PRO A 25 -13.16 -12.35 -8.08
C PRO A 25 -13.12 -13.24 -9.34
N LEU A 26 -13.70 -14.44 -9.29
CA LEU A 26 -13.67 -15.38 -10.41
C LEU A 26 -14.57 -14.90 -11.55
N ALA A 27 -15.82 -14.56 -11.23
CA ALA A 27 -16.76 -14.03 -12.22
C ALA A 27 -16.26 -12.70 -12.80
N PHE A 28 -15.59 -11.86 -12.01
CA PHE A 28 -14.98 -10.63 -12.48
C PHE A 28 -13.84 -10.92 -13.45
N ALA A 29 -12.94 -11.84 -13.12
CA ALA A 29 -11.80 -12.21 -13.96
C ALA A 29 -12.22 -12.80 -15.32
N ASP A 30 -13.34 -13.53 -15.35
CA ASP A 30 -13.91 -14.14 -16.56
C ASP A 30 -14.57 -13.13 -17.51
N CYS A 31 -14.87 -11.92 -17.05
CA CYS A 31 -15.44 -10.86 -17.88
C CYS A 31 -14.41 -10.25 -18.85
N ASP A 32 -14.89 -9.70 -19.97
CA ASP A 32 -14.05 -8.83 -20.80
C ASP A 32 -13.71 -7.51 -20.07
N GLY A 33 -12.69 -6.80 -20.58
CA GLY A 33 -12.15 -5.61 -19.92
C GLY A 33 -13.14 -4.44 -19.78
N ASP A 34 -14.03 -4.26 -20.75
CA ASP A 34 -15.03 -3.18 -20.69
C ASP A 34 -16.09 -3.51 -19.63
N THR A 35 -16.51 -4.76 -19.57
CA THR A 35 -17.41 -5.28 -18.54
C THR A 35 -16.78 -5.16 -17.15
N GLN A 36 -15.49 -5.49 -16.99
CA GLN A 36 -14.74 -5.30 -15.74
C GLN A 36 -14.75 -3.84 -15.29
N LEU A 37 -14.48 -2.90 -16.20
CA LEU A 37 -14.49 -1.47 -15.88
C LEU A 37 -15.90 -0.98 -15.49
N HIS A 38 -16.94 -1.42 -16.19
CA HIS A 38 -18.32 -1.06 -15.86
C HIS A 38 -18.77 -1.60 -14.51
N LEU A 39 -18.43 -2.86 -14.17
CA LEU A 39 -18.71 -3.47 -12.88
C LEU A 39 -17.99 -2.72 -11.75
N LEU A 40 -16.70 -2.42 -11.93
CA LEU A 40 -15.91 -1.67 -10.96
C LEU A 40 -16.46 -0.25 -10.75
N GLN A 41 -16.78 0.46 -11.83
CA GLN A 41 -17.38 1.80 -11.76
C GLN A 41 -18.68 1.77 -10.95
N SER A 42 -19.56 0.82 -11.26
CA SER A 42 -20.86 0.68 -10.61
C SER A 42 -20.71 0.36 -9.12
N ALA A 43 -19.76 -0.51 -8.77
CA ALA A 43 -19.43 -0.82 -7.39
C ALA A 43 -18.91 0.41 -6.64
N MET A 44 -17.93 1.13 -7.19
CA MET A 44 -17.38 2.33 -6.59
C MET A 44 -18.42 3.44 -6.39
N VAL A 45 -19.37 3.60 -7.32
CA VAL A 45 -20.49 4.55 -7.15
C VAL A 45 -21.44 4.07 -6.06
N ARG A 46 -21.81 2.78 -6.06
CA ARG A 46 -22.73 2.17 -5.07
C ARG A 46 -22.23 2.36 -3.64
N VAL A 47 -20.93 2.18 -3.40
CA VAL A 47 -20.33 2.34 -2.07
C VAL A 47 -19.91 3.78 -1.76
N GLY A 48 -20.14 4.72 -2.70
CA GLY A 48 -19.84 6.15 -2.52
C GLY A 48 -18.34 6.51 -2.58
N LEU A 49 -17.52 5.70 -3.25
CA LEU A 49 -16.12 6.03 -3.55
C LEU A 49 -15.98 6.98 -4.75
N LEU A 50 -16.97 6.99 -5.65
CA LEU A 50 -17.03 7.93 -6.77
C LEU A 50 -18.42 8.56 -6.88
N PRO A 51 -18.53 9.86 -7.18
CA PRO A 51 -19.80 10.46 -7.55
C PRO A 51 -20.19 10.00 -8.96
N GLN A 52 -21.46 9.61 -9.15
CA GLN A 52 -21.96 9.03 -10.41
C GLN A 52 -21.61 9.85 -11.66
N ARG A 53 -21.72 11.18 -11.56
CA ARG A 53 -21.46 12.11 -12.68
C ARG A 53 -20.00 12.11 -13.15
N LEU A 54 -19.03 11.92 -12.25
CA LEU A 54 -17.60 11.96 -12.58
C LEU A 54 -17.01 10.57 -12.79
N ALA A 55 -17.77 9.52 -12.45
CA ALA A 55 -17.26 8.16 -12.36
C ALA A 55 -16.58 7.65 -13.65
N PRO A 56 -17.09 7.88 -14.87
CA PRO A 56 -16.43 7.39 -16.09
C PRO A 56 -15.02 7.97 -16.27
N GLN A 57 -14.87 9.30 -16.12
CA GLN A 57 -13.60 9.97 -16.33
C GLN A 57 -12.62 9.71 -15.17
N ALA A 58 -13.13 9.69 -13.93
CA ALA A 58 -12.33 9.44 -12.75
C ALA A 58 -11.75 8.01 -12.76
N LEU A 59 -12.58 7.00 -13.07
CA LEU A 59 -12.13 5.61 -13.10
C LEU A 59 -11.01 5.39 -14.11
N GLN A 60 -11.14 5.95 -15.32
CA GLN A 60 -10.10 5.82 -16.33
C GLN A 60 -8.76 6.41 -15.85
N GLY A 61 -8.78 7.54 -15.16
CA GLY A 61 -7.60 8.15 -14.56
C GLY A 61 -6.98 7.25 -13.48
N ILE A 62 -7.80 6.76 -12.55
CA ILE A 62 -7.38 5.89 -11.45
C ILE A 62 -6.75 4.60 -11.99
N VAL A 63 -7.45 3.89 -12.88
CA VAL A 63 -7.00 2.61 -13.45
C VAL A 63 -5.68 2.79 -14.20
N ARG A 64 -5.57 3.85 -15.03
CA ARG A 64 -4.34 4.12 -15.77
C ARG A 64 -3.16 4.37 -14.83
N THR A 65 -3.31 5.27 -13.87
CA THR A 65 -2.23 5.61 -12.93
C THR A 65 -1.83 4.41 -12.08
N PHE A 66 -2.79 3.69 -11.52
CA PHE A 66 -2.52 2.51 -10.69
C PHE A 66 -1.83 1.40 -11.50
N ALA A 67 -2.35 1.07 -12.67
CA ALA A 67 -1.77 0.03 -13.52
C ALA A 67 -0.37 0.41 -14.03
N SER A 68 -0.11 1.70 -14.30
CA SER A 68 1.23 2.20 -14.61
C SER A 68 2.18 2.02 -13.43
N ALA A 69 1.76 2.39 -12.20
CA ALA A 69 2.58 2.23 -11.00
C ALA A 69 2.94 0.76 -10.74
N VAL A 70 1.95 -0.14 -10.74
CA VAL A 70 2.17 -1.59 -10.49
C VAL A 70 3.07 -2.25 -11.53
N ARG A 71 3.09 -1.74 -12.77
CA ARG A 71 3.96 -2.26 -13.84
C ARG A 71 5.34 -1.62 -13.89
N THR A 72 5.59 -0.60 -13.08
CA THR A 72 6.88 0.07 -13.07
C THR A 72 7.93 -0.86 -12.49
N VAL A 73 8.88 -1.27 -13.32
CA VAL A 73 10.06 -2.00 -12.86
C VAL A 73 11.08 -0.98 -12.38
N TYR A 74 11.27 -0.91 -11.07
CA TYR A 74 12.31 -0.12 -10.44
C TYR A 74 13.38 -1.05 -9.84
N ARG A 75 14.63 -0.82 -10.22
CA ARG A 75 15.80 -1.58 -9.74
C ARG A 75 16.85 -0.58 -9.25
N PRO A 76 16.83 -0.22 -7.96
CA PRO A 76 17.85 0.65 -7.39
C PRO A 76 19.20 -0.07 -7.34
N ASP A 77 20.28 0.66 -7.61
CA ASP A 77 21.63 0.14 -7.45
C ASP A 77 22.01 0.10 -5.96
N PRO A 78 22.52 -1.03 -5.44
CA PRO A 78 23.01 -1.11 -4.07
C PRO A 78 24.08 -0.05 -3.77
N GLY A 79 23.99 0.59 -2.60
CA GLY A 79 24.95 1.61 -2.17
C GLY A 79 24.83 2.98 -2.86
N SER A 80 23.86 3.17 -3.75
CA SER A 80 23.55 4.49 -4.34
C SER A 80 23.07 5.51 -3.30
N TYR A 81 22.46 5.03 -2.21
CA TYR A 81 22.08 5.83 -1.07
C TYR A 81 22.73 5.29 0.21
N ASN A 82 23.56 6.11 0.84
CA ASN A 82 24.27 5.76 2.07
C ASN A 82 23.77 6.50 3.31
N GLY A 83 22.65 7.24 3.19
CA GLY A 83 22.06 7.95 4.32
C GLY A 83 21.30 7.01 5.27
N LYS A 84 20.91 7.53 6.44
CA LYS A 84 19.99 6.85 7.34
C LYS A 84 18.61 6.76 6.67
N ALA A 85 18.03 5.57 6.69
CA ALA A 85 16.67 5.33 6.21
C ALA A 85 15.90 4.58 7.27
N SER A 86 14.58 4.69 7.22
CA SER A 86 13.67 4.11 8.20
C SER A 86 12.60 3.31 7.48
N LEU A 87 12.45 2.03 7.83
CA LEU A 87 11.40 1.18 7.31
C LEU A 87 10.35 0.96 8.40
N VAL A 88 9.13 1.40 8.10
CA VAL A 88 7.94 1.20 8.91
C VAL A 88 7.28 -0.10 8.47
N LEU A 89 7.21 -1.06 9.38
CA LEU A 89 6.59 -2.37 9.23
C LEU A 89 5.29 -2.39 10.05
N VAL A 90 4.21 -2.78 9.41
CA VAL A 90 2.87 -2.88 10.00
C VAL A 90 2.20 -4.14 9.47
N ASP A 91 1.20 -4.63 10.19
CA ASP A 91 0.52 -5.87 9.81
C ASP A 91 -0.40 -5.66 8.61
N ASP A 92 -0.46 -6.68 7.76
CA ASP A 92 -1.54 -6.88 6.81
C ASP A 92 -2.66 -7.65 7.52
N PRO A 93 -3.87 -7.06 7.66
CA PRO A 93 -4.98 -7.71 8.34
C PRO A 93 -5.55 -8.92 7.58
N GLN A 94 -5.13 -9.16 6.33
CA GLN A 94 -5.53 -10.33 5.55
C GLN A 94 -4.64 -11.55 5.81
N LEU A 95 -3.49 -11.36 6.46
CA LEU A 95 -2.54 -12.41 6.79
C LEU A 95 -2.68 -12.83 8.25
N ASP A 96 -2.28 -14.07 8.57
CA ASP A 96 -2.11 -14.47 9.95
C ASP A 96 -0.80 -13.90 10.54
N ALA A 97 -0.56 -14.15 11.83
CA ALA A 97 0.61 -13.61 12.52
C ALA A 97 1.94 -14.17 11.98
N LEU A 98 1.97 -15.44 11.55
CA LEU A 98 3.19 -16.05 11.02
C LEU A 98 3.49 -15.51 9.63
N ASP A 99 2.48 -15.40 8.78
CA ASP A 99 2.61 -14.85 7.43
C ASP A 99 3.03 -13.38 7.47
N ASN A 100 2.46 -12.58 8.39
CA ASN A 100 2.92 -11.20 8.64
C ASN A 100 4.40 -11.15 9.03
N GLN A 101 4.83 -12.00 9.97
CA GLN A 101 6.21 -12.03 10.42
C GLN A 101 7.17 -12.39 9.27
N LEU A 102 6.80 -13.35 8.42
CA LEU A 102 7.60 -13.77 7.27
C LEU A 102 7.69 -12.67 6.21
N GLU A 103 6.58 -12.03 5.85
CA GLU A 103 6.55 -10.92 4.89
C GLU A 103 7.36 -9.72 5.37
N GLN A 104 7.25 -9.37 6.66
CA GLN A 104 8.02 -8.28 7.25
C GLN A 104 9.53 -8.59 7.29
N ALA A 105 9.92 -9.82 7.63
CA ALA A 105 11.31 -10.25 7.61
C ALA A 105 11.90 -10.24 6.19
N SER A 106 11.14 -10.73 5.21
CA SER A 106 11.51 -10.70 3.79
C SER A 106 11.70 -9.26 3.29
N SER A 107 10.76 -8.39 3.60
CA SER A 107 10.82 -6.96 3.24
C SER A 107 12.03 -6.27 3.87
N ALA A 108 12.28 -6.48 5.16
CA ALA A 108 13.43 -5.91 5.86
C ALA A 108 14.76 -6.39 5.24
N ALA A 109 14.89 -7.69 4.95
CA ALA A 109 16.07 -8.25 4.31
C ALA A 109 16.32 -7.65 2.92
N GLY A 110 15.27 -7.46 2.11
CA GLY A 110 15.37 -6.84 0.80
C GLY A 110 15.85 -5.39 0.86
N TRP A 111 15.29 -4.59 1.77
CA TRP A 111 15.71 -3.20 1.95
C TRP A 111 17.11 -3.05 2.54
N GLN A 112 17.50 -3.92 3.47
CA GLN A 112 18.83 -3.88 4.11
C GLN A 112 19.98 -4.05 3.10
N GLN A 113 19.74 -4.78 2.00
CA GLN A 113 20.73 -4.93 0.92
C GLN A 113 21.02 -3.62 0.18
N LEU A 114 20.06 -2.71 0.15
CA LEU A 114 20.14 -1.42 -0.55
C LEU A 114 20.51 -0.27 0.39
N LEU A 115 20.11 -0.38 1.66
CA LEU A 115 20.17 0.68 2.66
C LEU A 115 20.97 0.17 3.87
N PRO A 116 22.30 0.38 3.91
CA PRO A 116 23.15 -0.19 4.96
C PRO A 116 22.85 0.39 6.36
N GLN A 117 22.29 1.60 6.42
CA GLN A 117 21.90 2.28 7.66
C GLN A 117 20.37 2.26 7.87
N LEU A 118 19.72 1.14 7.54
CA LEU A 118 18.28 0.98 7.72
C LEU A 118 17.93 0.80 9.20
N ALA A 119 17.07 1.68 9.72
CA ALA A 119 16.39 1.51 10.99
C ALA A 119 15.02 0.86 10.74
N LEU A 120 14.64 -0.10 11.57
CA LEU A 120 13.34 -0.76 11.50
C LEU A 120 12.45 -0.28 12.62
N TRP A 121 11.17 -0.12 12.33
CA TRP A 121 10.14 0.06 13.33
C TRP A 121 8.94 -0.82 13.01
N GLN A 122 8.47 -1.56 14.00
CA GLN A 122 7.24 -2.31 13.95
C GLN A 122 6.21 -1.62 14.85
N GLY A 123 5.00 -1.44 14.33
CA GLY A 123 4.00 -0.67 15.04
C GLY A 123 2.57 -1.10 14.72
N PRO A 124 1.59 -0.47 15.40
CA PRO A 124 0.19 -0.81 15.25
C PRO A 124 -0.37 -0.33 13.90
N GLY A 125 -1.54 -0.87 13.58
CA GLY A 125 -2.28 -0.53 12.38
C GLY A 125 -1.86 -1.37 11.18
N ASN A 126 -2.24 -0.89 10.01
CA ASN A 126 -1.93 -1.48 8.72
C ASN A 126 -1.51 -0.40 7.71
N HIS A 127 -1.21 -0.81 6.48
CA HIS A 127 -0.79 0.09 5.40
C HIS A 127 -1.70 1.33 5.22
N PHE A 128 -3.00 1.24 5.54
CA PHE A 128 -3.97 2.31 5.37
C PHE A 128 -4.34 3.05 6.67
N SER A 129 -4.00 2.51 7.84
CA SER A 129 -4.31 3.12 9.14
C SER A 129 -3.11 3.70 9.86
N VAL A 130 -1.88 3.28 9.55
CA VAL A 130 -0.66 3.71 10.28
C VAL A 130 -0.46 5.24 10.30
N LEU A 131 -0.96 5.95 9.28
CA LEU A 131 -0.91 7.42 9.21
C LEU A 131 -2.17 8.11 9.75
N LYS A 132 -3.07 7.37 10.41
CA LYS A 132 -4.33 7.86 10.98
C LYS A 132 -4.33 7.65 12.50
N ALA A 133 -5.15 8.42 13.20
CA ALA A 133 -5.37 8.17 14.62
C ALA A 133 -6.10 6.82 14.82
N PRO A 134 -5.73 6.03 15.85
CA PRO A 134 -4.71 6.34 16.86
C PRO A 134 -3.27 5.94 16.45
N ASP A 135 -3.08 5.07 15.46
CA ASP A 135 -1.81 4.42 15.13
C ASP A 135 -0.66 5.41 14.84
N VAL A 136 -1.00 6.55 14.23
CA VAL A 136 -0.04 7.62 13.88
C VAL A 136 0.71 8.17 15.09
N TYR A 137 0.14 8.11 16.29
CA TYR A 137 0.81 8.62 17.49
C TYR A 137 2.02 7.77 17.87
N SER A 138 1.93 6.45 17.72
CA SER A 138 3.06 5.55 17.97
C SER A 138 4.18 5.77 16.95
N LEU A 139 3.82 5.97 15.68
CA LEU A 139 4.79 6.28 14.62
C LEU A 139 5.48 7.63 14.87
N ALA A 140 4.71 8.66 15.23
CA ALA A 140 5.24 9.99 15.49
C ALA A 140 6.18 10.01 16.71
N ALA A 141 5.81 9.31 17.78
CA ALA A 141 6.65 9.18 18.97
C ALA A 141 8.00 8.54 18.64
N TRP A 142 7.98 7.39 17.94
CA TRP A 142 9.20 6.71 17.52
C TRP A 142 10.08 7.59 16.60
N TRP A 143 9.46 8.27 15.64
CA TRP A 143 10.20 9.17 14.75
C TRP A 143 10.89 10.28 15.53
N TYR A 144 10.18 10.89 16.49
CA TYR A 144 10.72 11.98 17.30
C TYR A 144 11.90 11.52 18.15
N ASP A 145 11.81 10.36 18.79
CA ASP A 145 12.90 9.76 19.57
C ASP A 145 14.14 9.49 18.70
N GLY A 146 13.92 9.04 17.45
CA GLY A 146 15.00 8.82 16.49
C GLY A 146 15.72 10.12 16.06
N LEU A 147 15.02 11.25 16.02
CA LEU A 147 15.63 12.56 15.74
C LEU A 147 16.50 13.04 16.91
N THR A 148 16.08 12.82 18.16
CA THR A 148 16.83 13.27 19.33
C THR A 148 18.20 12.61 19.48
N ILE A 149 18.32 11.33 19.11
CA ILE A 149 19.59 10.58 19.17
C ILE A 149 20.60 11.11 18.13
N GLY A 150 20.14 11.59 16.97
CA GLY A 150 21.03 12.13 15.92
C GLY A 150 21.68 13.47 16.26
N VAL A 151 21.14 14.22 17.23
CA VAL A 151 21.66 15.53 17.65
C VAL A 151 22.73 15.41 18.74
N GLU A 152 22.66 14.37 19.57
CA GLU A 152 23.64 14.14 20.64
C GLU A 152 24.97 13.54 20.14
N GLU A 153 24.97 12.81 19.02
CA GLU A 153 26.20 12.24 18.41
C GLU A 153 27.07 13.25 17.65
N THR A 154 26.69 14.54 17.61
CA THR A 154 27.43 15.61 16.90
C THR A 154 28.06 16.66 17.83
N GLN A 155 28.12 16.42 19.14
CA GLN A 155 28.82 17.29 20.11
C GLN A 155 30.18 16.74 20.55
#